data_AF-A0A440VBX3-F1
#
_entry.id   AF-A0A440VBX3-F1
#
_cell.length_a   1.000
_cell.length_b   1.000
_cell.length_c   1.000
_cell.angle_alpha   90.00
_cell.angle_beta   90.00
_cell.angle_gamma   90.00
#
_symmetry.space_group_name_H-M   'P 1'
#
loop_
_entity.id
_entity.type
_entity.pdbx_description
1 polymer ?
#
loop_
_entity_poly.entity_id
_entity_poly.type
_entity_poly.pdbx_seq_one_letter_code
_entity_poly.pdbx_strand_id
1 'polypeptide(L)'
;MSGGLSEPRRLLDDIGLSLVFLTRLRLPSSDFGGRSLAEAIWAAPFAGLAVAVIGALVYAIVGALGLAAGPAAALALAATMLVTGCLHEDGLSDIADGLGGGRTCEK
;
A
#
# COMPACT_ATOMS: atom_id res chain seq x y z
N MET A 1 26.30 -22.33 -8.39
CA MET A 1 26.77 -21.04 -8.93
C MET A 1 25.74 -19.99 -8.55
N SER A 2 25.90 -19.38 -7.37
CA SER A 2 24.98 -18.33 -6.90
C SER A 2 25.38 -17.02 -7.56
N GLY A 3 24.68 -16.65 -8.64
CA GLY A 3 24.83 -15.34 -9.26
C GLY A 3 24.29 -14.30 -8.29
N GLY A 4 25.18 -13.66 -7.52
CA GLY A 4 24.80 -12.55 -6.66
C GLY A 4 24.18 -11.45 -7.52
N LEU A 5 22.89 -11.16 -7.31
CA LEU A 5 22.25 -10.00 -7.92
C LEU A 5 23.07 -8.75 -7.58
N SER A 6 23.24 -7.86 -8.57
CA SER A 6 23.93 -6.59 -8.37
C SER A 6 23.23 -5.75 -7.30
N GLU A 7 24.00 -5.01 -6.50
CA GLU A 7 23.51 -4.11 -5.45
C GLU A 7 22.31 -3.23 -5.88
N PRO A 8 22.33 -2.57 -7.06
CA PRO A 8 21.18 -1.79 -7.51
C PRO A 8 19.92 -2.63 -7.79
N ARG A 9 20.07 -3.86 -8.29
CA ARG A 9 18.93 -4.75 -8.55
C ARG A 9 18.27 -5.16 -7.24
N ARG A 10 19.07 -5.46 -6.21
CA ARG A 10 18.58 -5.77 -4.85
C ARG A 10 17.73 -4.62 -4.29
N LEU A 11 18.20 -3.38 -4.44
CA LEU A 11 17.48 -2.20 -3.96
C LEU A 11 16.12 -2.03 -4.66
N LEU A 12 16.09 -2.22 -5.99
CA LEU A 12 14.85 -2.15 -6.76
C LEU A 12 13.87 -3.26 -6.39
N ASP A 13 14.37 -4.46 -6.11
CA ASP A 13 13.55 -5.59 -5.68
C ASP A 13 12.92 -5.32 -4.29
N ASP A 14 13.66 -4.72 -3.34
CA ASP A 14 13.14 -4.34 -2.02
C ASP A 14 12.06 -3.25 -2.10
N ILE A 15 12.31 -2.23 -2.93
CA ILE A 15 11.36 -1.14 -3.16
C ILE A 15 10.10 -1.70 -3.84
N GLY A 16 10.27 -2.55 -4.86
CA GLY A 16 9.18 -3.18 -5.57
C GLY A 16 8.34 -4.09 -4.69
N LEU A 17 8.98 -4.92 -3.86
CA LEU A 17 8.31 -5.79 -2.91
C LEU A 17 7.54 -4.97 -1.86
N SER A 18 8.15 -3.92 -1.31
CA SER A 18 7.46 -3.00 -0.38
C SER A 18 6.27 -2.29 -1.04
N LEU A 19 6.40 -1.85 -2.30
CA LEU A 19 5.32 -1.21 -3.04
C LEU A 19 4.14 -2.16 -3.27
N VAL A 20 4.39 -3.37 -3.77
CA VAL A 20 3.33 -4.34 -4.07
C VAL A 20 2.67 -4.88 -2.80
N PHE A 21 3.40 -4.95 -1.69
CA PHE A 21 2.84 -5.41 -0.43
C PHE A 21 2.04 -4.31 0.30
N LEU A 22 2.57 -3.09 0.37
CA LEU A 22 1.95 -1.99 1.12
C LEU A 22 0.95 -1.17 0.30
N THR A 23 0.84 -1.42 -1.01
CA THR A 23 -0.10 -0.75 -1.90
C THR A 23 -0.74 -1.74 -2.87
N ARG A 24 -1.90 -1.40 -3.43
CA ARG A 24 -2.58 -2.14 -4.51
C ARG A 24 -1.99 -1.87 -5.90
N LEU A 25 -0.83 -1.20 -6.02
CA LEU A 25 -0.16 -1.04 -7.31
C LEU A 25 0.38 -2.39 -7.79
N ARG A 26 -0.14 -2.86 -8.93
CA ARG A 26 0.40 -4.06 -9.59
C ARG A 26 1.67 -3.68 -10.35
N LEU A 27 2.82 -4.15 -9.87
CA LEU A 27 4.06 -4.08 -10.64
C LEU A 27 4.12 -5.22 -11.68
N PRO A 28 4.73 -5.01 -12.86
CA PRO A 28 4.83 -6.02 -13.91
C PRO A 28 5.63 -7.27 -13.53
N SER A 29 6.49 -7.17 -12.52
CA SER A 29 7.36 -8.25 -12.04
C SER A 29 6.91 -8.72 -10.66
N SER A 30 6.57 -10.01 -10.54
CA SER A 30 6.30 -10.69 -9.27
C SER A 30 7.51 -11.49 -8.74
N ASP A 31 8.60 -11.54 -9.51
CA ASP A 31 9.84 -12.19 -9.12
C ASP A 31 10.82 -11.17 -8.50
N PHE A 32 10.77 -11.07 -7.17
CA PHE A 32 11.65 -10.20 -6.37
C PHE A 32 12.90 -10.94 -5.87
N GLY A 33 13.37 -11.96 -6.60
CA GLY A 33 14.60 -12.68 -6.28
C GLY A 33 14.51 -13.52 -5.00
N GLY A 34 13.31 -13.95 -4.60
CA GLY A 34 13.08 -14.78 -3.41
C GLY A 34 13.23 -14.06 -2.07
N ARG A 35 13.24 -12.71 -2.08
CA ARG A 35 13.38 -11.91 -0.85
C ARG A 35 12.10 -11.91 -0.03
N SER A 36 12.25 -11.87 1.29
CA SER A 36 11.13 -11.76 2.21
C SER A 36 10.74 -10.30 2.45
N LEU A 37 9.47 -10.06 2.78
CA LEU A 37 9.01 -8.72 3.16
C LEU A 37 9.78 -8.17 4.37
N ALA A 38 10.13 -9.03 5.33
CA ALA A 38 10.90 -8.63 6.52
C ALA A 38 12.25 -8.03 6.16
N GLU A 39 12.90 -8.52 5.09
CA GLU A 39 14.17 -7.97 4.59
C GLU A 39 13.96 -6.69 3.78
N ALA A 40 12.79 -6.50 3.17
CA ALA A 40 12.48 -5.35 2.34
C ALA A 40 11.79 -4.20 3.09
N ILE A 41 11.34 -4.41 4.34
CA ILE A 41 10.51 -3.46 5.11
C ILE A 41 11.17 -2.09 5.30
N TRP A 42 12.51 -2.04 5.29
CA TRP A 42 13.25 -0.78 5.33
C TRP A 42 12.91 0.15 4.16
N ALA A 43 12.43 -0.40 3.04
CA ALA A 43 12.00 0.32 1.84
C ALA A 43 10.53 0.78 1.90
N ALA A 44 9.81 0.53 2.99
CA ALA A 44 8.45 1.04 3.22
C ALA A 44 8.30 2.57 3.02
N PRO A 45 9.28 3.44 3.35
CA PRO A 45 9.19 4.87 3.09
C PRO A 45 8.97 5.22 1.60
N PHE A 46 9.47 4.40 0.67
CA PHE A 46 9.23 4.63 -0.76
C PHE A 46 7.78 4.36 -1.16
N ALA A 47 7.15 3.35 -0.55
CA ALA A 47 5.72 3.13 -0.71
C ALA A 47 4.91 4.29 -0.13
N GLY A 48 5.28 4.77 1.07
CA GLY A 48 4.69 5.96 1.67
C GLY A 48 4.82 7.21 0.78
N LEU A 49 5.98 7.42 0.16
CA LEU A 49 6.20 8.52 -0.77
C LEU A 49 5.30 8.42 -2.00
N ALA A 50 5.16 7.23 -2.59
CA ALA A 50 4.27 7.01 -3.73
C ALA A 50 2.80 7.35 -3.37
N VAL A 51 2.33 6.90 -2.20
CA VAL A 51 0.99 7.21 -1.70
C VAL A 51 0.81 8.71 -1.45
N ALA A 52 1.81 9.37 -0.83
CA ALA A 52 1.77 10.81 -0.57
C ALA A 52 1.71 11.63 -1.87
N VAL A 53 2.47 11.25 -2.89
CA VAL A 53 2.44 11.89 -4.21
C VAL A 53 1.05 11.75 -4.83
N ILE A 54 0.43 10.57 -4.76
CA ILE A 54 -0.93 10.37 -5.30
C ILE A 54 -1.94 11.24 -4.55
N GLY A 55 -1.92 11.24 -3.21
CA GLY A 55 -2.80 12.07 -2.40
C GLY A 55 -2.64 13.57 -2.69
N ALA A 56 -1.39 14.04 -2.80
CA ALA A 56 -1.09 15.43 -3.14
C ALA A 56 -1.59 15.81 -4.54
N LEU A 57 -1.42 14.93 -5.54
CA LEU A 57 -1.92 15.16 -6.89
C LEU A 57 -3.45 15.24 -6.91
N VAL A 58 -4.14 14.33 -6.22
CA VAL A 58 -5.61 14.37 -6.13
C VAL A 58 -6.07 15.66 -5.47
N TYR A 59 -5.46 16.04 -4.34
CA TYR A 59 -5.79 17.30 -3.66
C TYR A 59 -5.57 18.52 -4.57
N ALA A 60 -4.43 18.59 -5.26
CA ALA A 60 -4.09 19.70 -6.15
C ALA A 60 -5.05 19.79 -7.35
N ILE A 61 -5.36 18.66 -8.00
CA ILE A 61 -6.29 18.62 -9.14
C ILE A 61 -7.69 19.03 -8.70
N VAL A 62 -8.18 18.47 -7.59
CA VAL A 62 -9.52 18.80 -7.08
C VAL A 62 -9.61 20.24 -6.60
N GLY A 63 -8.57 20.76 -5.96
CA GLY A 63 -8.47 22.17 -5.60
C GLY A 63 -8.47 23.09 -6.82
N ALA A 64 -7.78 22.72 -7.89
CA ALA A 64 -7.78 23.46 -9.16
C ALA A 64 -9.16 23.45 -9.85
N LEU A 65 -10.00 22.45 -9.59
CA LEU A 65 -11.40 22.39 -10.05
C LEU A 65 -12.35 23.27 -9.22
N GLY A 66 -11.85 23.96 -8.19
CA GLY A 66 -12.62 24.91 -7.38
C GLY A 66 -13.39 24.28 -6.22
N LEU A 67 -13.09 23.04 -5.84
CA LEU A 67 -13.68 22.44 -4.65
C LEU A 67 -13.13 23.09 -3.37
N ALA A 68 -14.00 23.22 -2.36
CA ALA A 68 -13.58 23.66 -1.04
C ALA A 68 -12.59 22.67 -0.41
N ALA A 69 -11.77 23.17 0.52
CA ALA A 69 -10.69 22.39 1.13
C ALA A 69 -11.15 21.09 1.81
N GLY A 70 -12.34 21.09 2.42
CA GLY A 70 -12.91 19.90 3.07
C GLY A 70 -13.16 18.74 2.10
N PRO A 71 -14.02 18.92 1.07
CA PRO A 71 -14.23 17.92 0.03
C PRO A 71 -12.94 17.50 -0.69
N ALA A 72 -12.03 18.44 -0.96
CA ALA A 72 -10.74 18.12 -1.59
C ALA A 72 -9.88 17.21 -0.71
N ALA A 73 -9.82 17.48 0.60
CA ALA A 73 -9.10 16.63 1.56
C ALA A 73 -9.74 15.24 1.69
N ALA A 74 -11.08 15.16 1.72
CA ALA A 74 -11.80 13.89 1.76
C ALA A 74 -11.51 13.02 0.53
N LEU A 75 -11.49 13.62 -0.67
CA LEU A 75 -11.14 12.91 -1.91
C LEU A 75 -9.68 12.47 -1.95
N ALA A 76 -8.75 13.30 -1.46
CA ALA A 76 -7.35 12.92 -1.33
C ALA A 76 -7.17 11.74 -0.36
N LEU A 77 -7.83 11.76 0.80
CA LEU A 77 -7.80 10.64 1.75
C LEU A 77 -8.40 9.37 1.15
N ALA A 78 -9.56 9.47 0.51
CA ALA A 78 -10.21 8.34 -0.17
C ALA A 78 -9.30 7.74 -1.26
N ALA A 79 -8.60 8.58 -2.03
CA ALA A 79 -7.62 8.10 -3.01
C ALA A 79 -6.44 7.36 -2.35
N THR A 80 -5.90 7.87 -1.25
CA THR A 80 -4.81 7.19 -0.53
C THR A 80 -5.26 5.85 0.06
N MET A 81 -6.47 5.78 0.62
CA MET A 81 -7.09 4.54 1.12
C MET A 81 -7.27 3.51 0.01
N LEU A 82 -7.76 3.92 -1.17
CA LEU A 82 -7.92 3.03 -2.32
C LEU A 82 -6.58 2.47 -2.82
N VAL A 83 -5.54 3.31 -2.83
CA VAL A 83 -4.20 2.91 -3.27
C VAL A 83 -3.53 1.97 -2.28
N THR A 84 -3.69 2.17 -0.97
CA THR A 84 -3.15 1.24 0.05
C THR A 84 -4.00 0.00 0.22
N GLY A 85 -5.25 0.02 -0.23
CA GLY A 85 -6.19 -1.08 -0.06
C GLY A 85 -6.78 -1.17 1.34
N CYS A 86 -6.72 -0.08 2.12
CA CYS A 86 -7.25 0.02 3.48
C CYS A 86 -6.72 -1.03 4.47
N LEU A 87 -5.46 -1.45 4.33
CA LEU A 87 -4.87 -2.52 5.15
C LEU A 87 -4.95 -2.23 6.67
N HIS A 88 -4.90 -0.95 7.07
CA HIS A 88 -4.99 -0.55 8.46
C HIS A 88 -6.43 -0.65 8.99
N GLU A 89 -7.41 -0.38 8.14
CA GLU A 89 -8.84 -0.45 8.46
C GLU A 89 -9.37 -1.90 8.40
N ASP A 90 -8.76 -2.76 7.58
CA ASP A 90 -9.13 -4.18 7.44
C ASP A 90 -9.01 -4.94 8.78
N GLY A 91 -7.94 -4.70 9.53
CA GLY A 91 -7.74 -5.32 10.84
C GLY A 91 -8.75 -4.91 11.91
N LEU A 92 -9.35 -3.70 11.80
CA LEU A 92 -10.44 -3.29 12.69
C LEU A 92 -11.74 -4.03 12.33
N SER A 93 -12.00 -4.18 11.02
CA SER A 93 -13.14 -4.95 10.50
C SER A 93 -13.03 -6.44 10.87
N ASP A 94 -11.86 -7.05 10.73
CA ASP A 94 -11.62 -8.44 11.13
C ASP A 94 -11.87 -8.68 12.63
N ILE A 95 -11.48 -7.72 13.49
CA ILE A 95 -11.78 -7.79 14.93
C ILE A 95 -13.28 -7.67 15.19
N ALA A 96 -13.97 -6.75 14.51
CA ALA A 96 -15.41 -6.58 14.65
C ALA A 96 -16.18 -7.84 14.21
N ASP A 97 -15.77 -8.44 13.10
CA ASP A 97 -16.35 -9.69 12.57
C ASP A 97 -15.99 -10.89 13.45
N GLY A 98 -14.77 -10.94 13.98
CA GLY A 98 -14.31 -11.97 14.91
C GLY A 98 -15.05 -11.95 16.27
N LEU A 99 -15.46 -10.77 16.75
CA LEU A 99 -16.30 -10.64 17.94
C LEU A 99 -17.76 -11.09 17.70
N GLY A 100 -18.23 -11.09 16.45
CA GLY A 100 -19.60 -11.46 16.08
C GLY A 100 -19.77 -12.88 15.53
N GLY A 101 -18.73 -13.48 14.93
CA GLY A 101 -18.81 -14.68 14.09
C GLY A 101 -18.79 -16.03 14.80
N GLY A 102 -18.48 -16.10 16.10
CA GLY A 102 -18.33 -17.38 16.84
C GLY A 102 -19.64 -18.12 17.19
N ARG A 103 -20.79 -17.77 16.62
CA ARG A 103 -22.11 -18.28 17.06
C ARG A 103 -22.64 -19.51 16.31
N THR A 104 -21.96 -20.00 15.29
CA THR A 104 -22.33 -21.27 14.63
C THR A 104 -21.10 -22.14 14.40
N CYS A 105 -20.93 -23.13 15.28
CA CYS A 105 -20.08 -24.28 15.01
C CYS A 105 -20.82 -25.14 13.98
N GLU A 106 -20.38 -25.13 12.72
CA GLU A 106 -20.81 -26.15 11.75
C GLU A 106 -20.19 -27.50 12.17
N LYS A 107 -21.06 -28.52 12.20
CA LYS A 107 -20.81 -29.88 12.67
C LYS A 107 -19.86 -30.67 11.79
#